data_AF-A0A9N9SZV7-F1
#
_entry.id   AF-A0A9N9SZV7-F1
#
_cell.length_a   1.000
_cell.length_b   1.000
_cell.length_c   1.000
_cell.angle_alpha   90.00
_cell.angle_beta   90.00
_cell.angle_gamma   90.00
#
_symmetry.space_group_name_H-M   'P 1'
#
loop_
_entity.id
_entity.type
_entity.pdbx_description
1 polymer ?
#
loop_
_entity_poly.entity_id
_entity_poly.type
_entity_poly.pdbx_seq_one_letter_code
_entity_poly.pdbx_strand_id
1 'polypeptide(L)'
;MQKKYHKMVSEAAESFLTAKPVDIQINEFASKTIKTNRKVLCSVISCIVFSGTHALPLRGKESSGGVFQDLCNFRIDVGDKILQEHFKHGAKNGSYKSVRIQNEIIDMCGRVMRKEIFEIVKKANYCAILADETVGLSSKKQLLIGLRYFDEEEEEIREEFTGFVQPDALNAQSIAKAIGDFLINHEADPLKCVAFGFDGCSTVSGKEGEIQAILRLVKIDTFVDAVCFLWFLELGFRGHDETSTSANRGNYMDLISLISKYDPCFKTDLEQSSVFQGTSKRIKNDLIFAIWTVVSNKIIDEIKQTRFNAIIVDETTDVTNFSQLSAIVRFVNKDGIVQERFLGFINVSEDRTADALYKIVCELLKSINDNNKLIAQSYDGVAVMAGHLGSLQLKVRETYPSAIFIHWFAHKLNLFLSQSVMQIKECKVFFATLS
;
A
#
# COMPACT_ATOMS: atom_id res chain seq x y z
N MET A 1 44.53 -64.49 -45.09
CA MET A 1 43.35 -63.73 -44.60
C MET A 1 43.54 -63.09 -43.23
N GLN A 2 44.16 -63.75 -42.23
CA GLN A 2 44.32 -63.24 -40.85
C GLN A 2 45.02 -61.87 -40.69
N LYS A 3 46.06 -61.55 -41.47
CA LYS A 3 46.81 -60.28 -41.32
C LYS A 3 45.99 -59.01 -41.58
N LYS A 4 44.94 -59.08 -42.41
CA LYS A 4 44.10 -57.91 -42.72
C LYS A 4 43.13 -57.59 -41.57
N TYR A 5 42.64 -58.63 -40.89
CA TYR A 5 41.72 -58.49 -39.76
C TYR A 5 42.42 -57.85 -38.55
N HIS A 6 43.62 -58.31 -38.21
CA HIS A 6 44.39 -57.71 -37.10
C HIS A 6 44.75 -56.24 -37.36
N LYS A 7 45.07 -55.89 -38.61
CA LYS A 7 45.32 -54.49 -39.00
C LYS A 7 44.05 -53.64 -38.83
N MET A 8 42.90 -54.11 -39.32
CA MET A 8 41.62 -53.40 -39.17
C MET A 8 41.18 -53.25 -37.71
N VAL A 9 41.39 -54.25 -36.87
CA VAL A 9 41.07 -54.19 -35.44
C VAL A 9 41.99 -53.22 -34.71
N SER A 10 43.28 -53.20 -35.04
CA SER A 10 44.23 -52.24 -34.46
C SER A 10 43.90 -50.81 -34.88
N GLU A 11 43.57 -50.58 -36.16
CA GLU A 11 43.12 -49.28 -36.67
C GLU A 11 41.79 -48.84 -36.03
N ALA A 12 40.84 -49.77 -35.83
CA ALA A 12 39.57 -49.47 -35.16
C ALA A 12 39.75 -49.18 -33.66
N ALA A 13 40.65 -49.89 -32.97
CA ALA A 13 40.96 -49.65 -31.57
C ALA A 13 41.69 -48.30 -31.37
N GLU A 14 42.64 -47.99 -32.26
CA GLU A 14 43.33 -46.70 -32.26
C GLU A 14 42.36 -45.55 -32.60
N SER A 15 41.44 -45.76 -33.54
CA SER A 15 40.35 -44.82 -33.84
C SER A 15 39.37 -44.65 -32.69
N PHE A 16 39.10 -45.70 -31.89
CA PHE A 16 38.21 -45.62 -30.73
C PHE A 16 38.86 -44.88 -29.56
N LEU A 17 40.15 -45.11 -29.32
CA LEU A 17 40.93 -44.42 -28.29
C LEU A 17 41.20 -42.94 -28.62
N THR A 18 41.24 -42.58 -29.91
CA THR A 18 41.42 -41.20 -30.38
C THR A 18 40.11 -40.46 -30.67
N ALA A 19 38.98 -41.17 -30.75
CA ALA A 19 37.67 -40.57 -30.96
C ALA A 19 37.19 -39.81 -29.72
N LYS A 20 36.62 -38.62 -29.94
CA LYS A 20 35.95 -37.86 -28.87
C LYS A 20 34.77 -38.67 -28.32
N PRO A 21 34.54 -38.69 -26.99
CA PRO A 21 33.34 -39.26 -26.39
C PRO A 21 32.05 -38.75 -27.03
N VAL A 22 31.06 -39.63 -27.17
CA VAL A 22 29.78 -39.35 -27.89
C VAL A 22 28.99 -38.22 -27.22
N ASP A 23 29.02 -38.13 -25.90
CA ASP A 23 28.44 -37.04 -25.11
C ASP A 23 29.07 -35.68 -25.45
N ILE A 24 30.40 -35.62 -25.63
CA ILE A 24 31.11 -34.41 -26.05
C ILE A 24 30.74 -34.06 -27.51
N GLN A 25 30.65 -35.04 -28.41
CA GLN A 25 30.24 -34.81 -29.80
C GLN A 25 28.80 -34.29 -29.91
N ILE A 26 27.87 -34.85 -29.14
CA ILE A 26 26.47 -34.41 -29.08
C ILE A 26 26.40 -32.97 -28.54
N ASN A 27 27.16 -32.65 -27.49
CA ASN A 27 27.19 -31.32 -26.91
C ASN A 27 27.83 -30.28 -27.87
N GLU A 28 28.91 -30.64 -28.56
CA GLU A 28 29.53 -29.81 -29.59
C GLU A 28 28.56 -29.55 -30.76
N PHE A 29 27.83 -30.58 -31.20
CA PHE A 29 26.83 -30.46 -32.26
C PHE A 29 25.64 -29.59 -31.85
N ALA A 30 25.12 -29.79 -30.63
CA ALA A 30 24.06 -28.96 -30.06
C ALA A 30 24.50 -27.49 -29.93
N SER A 31 25.71 -27.25 -29.40
CA SER A 31 26.30 -25.91 -29.27
C SER A 31 26.49 -25.24 -30.64
N LYS A 32 26.94 -25.98 -31.65
CA LYS A 32 27.06 -25.47 -33.03
C LYS A 32 25.70 -25.11 -33.62
N THR A 33 24.69 -25.95 -33.44
CA THR A 33 23.31 -25.70 -33.89
C THR A 33 22.73 -24.45 -33.21
N ILE A 34 22.92 -24.31 -31.89
CA ILE A 34 22.50 -23.12 -31.14
C ILE A 34 23.17 -21.85 -31.68
N LYS A 35 24.49 -21.89 -31.93
CA LYS A 35 25.23 -20.76 -32.50
C LYS A 35 24.70 -20.37 -33.88
N THR A 36 24.42 -21.34 -34.75
CA THR A 36 23.84 -21.07 -36.07
C THR A 36 22.44 -20.47 -35.96
N ASN A 37 21.57 -21.05 -35.13
CA ASN A 37 20.21 -20.54 -34.91
C ASN A 37 20.21 -19.12 -34.35
N ARG A 38 21.13 -18.79 -33.43
CA ARG A 38 21.30 -17.43 -32.92
C ARG A 38 21.66 -16.44 -34.03
N LYS A 39 22.56 -16.81 -34.96
CA LYS A 39 22.90 -15.95 -36.11
C LYS A 39 21.70 -15.70 -37.02
N VAL A 40 20.88 -16.73 -37.28
CA VAL A 40 19.63 -16.57 -38.05
C VAL A 40 18.67 -15.62 -37.33
N LEU A 41 18.46 -15.81 -36.02
CA LEU A 41 17.61 -14.93 -35.21
C LEU A 41 18.11 -13.49 -35.21
N CYS A 42 19.43 -13.24 -35.12
CA CYS A 42 19.98 -11.90 -35.24
C CYS A 42 19.59 -11.23 -36.57
N SER A 43 19.69 -11.94 -37.69
CA SER A 43 19.27 -11.41 -38.99
C SER A 43 17.77 -11.11 -39.02
N VAL A 44 16.92 -12.02 -38.53
CA VAL A 44 15.46 -11.83 -38.49
C VAL A 44 15.04 -10.67 -37.59
N ILE A 45 15.57 -10.62 -36.35
CA ILE A 45 15.30 -9.56 -35.38
C ILE A 45 15.71 -8.21 -35.95
N SER A 46 16.87 -8.12 -36.64
CA SER A 46 17.31 -6.87 -37.25
C SER A 46 16.34 -6.33 -38.30
N CYS A 47 15.66 -7.19 -39.07
CA CYS A 47 14.62 -6.77 -40.00
C CYS A 47 13.37 -6.24 -39.29
N ILE A 48 12.99 -6.87 -38.17
CA ILE A 48 11.85 -6.47 -37.35
C ILE A 48 12.14 -5.11 -36.68
N VAL A 49 13.32 -4.97 -36.07
CA VAL A 49 13.78 -3.72 -35.45
C VAL A 49 13.86 -2.60 -36.48
N PHE A 50 14.44 -2.86 -37.66
CA PHE A 50 14.48 -1.88 -38.75
C PHE A 50 13.08 -1.41 -39.17
N SER A 51 12.13 -2.34 -39.27
CA SER A 51 10.75 -2.00 -39.60
C SER A 51 10.13 -1.14 -38.50
N GLY A 52 10.37 -1.46 -37.23
CA GLY A 52 9.90 -0.68 -36.09
C GLY A 52 10.48 0.73 -36.04
N THR A 53 11.80 0.89 -36.22
CA THR A 53 12.48 2.20 -36.16
C THR A 53 12.12 3.14 -37.30
N HIS A 54 11.63 2.61 -38.43
CA HIS A 54 11.22 3.40 -39.60
C HIS A 54 9.69 3.48 -39.75
N ALA A 55 8.92 3.04 -38.74
CA ALA A 55 7.46 2.99 -38.78
C ALA A 55 6.90 2.26 -40.01
N LEU A 56 7.60 1.21 -40.46
CA LEU A 56 7.20 0.43 -41.63
C LEU A 56 6.30 -0.74 -41.22
N PRO A 57 5.21 -0.99 -41.95
CA PRO A 57 4.34 -2.13 -41.68
C PRO A 57 5.08 -3.43 -41.99
N LEU A 58 5.23 -4.31 -40.98
CA LEU A 58 5.89 -5.61 -41.17
C LEU A 58 5.23 -6.48 -42.24
N ARG A 59 3.90 -6.37 -42.38
CA ARG A 59 3.06 -7.24 -43.21
C ARG A 59 2.23 -6.43 -44.20
N GLY A 60 2.05 -6.96 -45.41
CA GLY A 60 1.07 -6.48 -46.37
C GLY A 60 -0.32 -7.11 -46.17
N LYS A 61 -1.23 -6.89 -47.12
CA LYS A 61 -2.58 -7.48 -47.12
C LYS A 61 -2.58 -9.01 -47.27
N GLU A 62 -1.52 -9.58 -47.83
CA GLU A 62 -1.36 -11.02 -48.03
C GLU A 62 -0.24 -11.58 -47.15
N SER A 63 -0.39 -12.83 -46.70
CA SER A 63 0.59 -13.49 -45.82
C SER A 63 1.98 -13.72 -46.42
N SER A 64 2.10 -13.61 -47.75
CA SER A 64 3.31 -13.84 -48.55
C SER A 64 4.05 -12.56 -48.96
N GLY A 65 3.49 -11.38 -48.70
CA GLY A 65 4.07 -10.09 -49.09
C GLY A 65 4.11 -9.11 -47.92
N GLY A 66 5.20 -8.35 -47.81
CA GLY A 66 5.37 -7.34 -46.78
C GLY A 66 6.82 -6.96 -46.56
N VAL A 67 7.03 -5.80 -45.92
CA VAL A 67 8.36 -5.20 -45.72
C VAL A 67 9.33 -6.16 -45.03
N PHE A 68 8.85 -6.96 -44.07
CA PHE A 68 9.68 -7.96 -43.40
C PHE A 68 10.28 -8.99 -44.37
N GLN A 69 9.46 -9.51 -45.30
CA GLN A 69 9.90 -10.52 -46.25
C GLN A 69 10.87 -9.93 -47.27
N ASP A 70 10.62 -8.69 -47.70
CA ASP A 70 11.48 -7.96 -48.62
C ASP A 70 12.84 -7.65 -48.00
N LEU A 71 12.87 -7.23 -46.73
CA LEU A 71 14.12 -7.02 -45.98
C LEU A 71 14.92 -8.31 -45.81
N CYS A 72 14.26 -9.43 -45.53
CA CYS A 72 14.95 -10.72 -45.45
C CYS A 72 15.54 -11.14 -46.80
N ASN A 73 14.81 -10.94 -47.89
CA ASN A 73 15.29 -11.23 -49.25
C ASN A 73 16.48 -10.32 -49.62
N PHE A 74 16.38 -9.02 -49.31
CA PHE A 74 17.46 -8.05 -49.53
C PHE A 74 18.75 -8.47 -48.80
N ARG A 75 18.66 -8.93 -47.55
CA ARG A 75 19.83 -9.45 -46.82
C ARG A 75 20.45 -10.67 -47.50
N ILE A 76 19.63 -11.57 -48.04
CA ILE A 76 20.09 -12.75 -48.79
C ILE A 76 20.82 -12.32 -50.06
N ASP A 77 20.28 -11.35 -50.79
CA ASP A 77 20.85 -10.84 -52.04
C ASP A 77 22.20 -10.13 -51.80
N VAL A 78 22.33 -9.42 -50.68
CA VAL A 78 23.58 -8.76 -50.25
C VAL A 78 24.61 -9.75 -49.67
N GLY A 79 24.22 -11.01 -49.42
CA GLY A 79 25.15 -12.10 -49.11
C GLY A 79 25.01 -12.76 -47.73
N ASP A 80 23.86 -12.63 -47.04
CA ASP A 80 23.56 -13.37 -45.80
C ASP A 80 23.33 -14.87 -46.10
N LYS A 81 24.43 -15.61 -46.31
CA LYS A 81 24.42 -17.04 -46.66
C LYS A 81 23.78 -17.91 -45.57
N ILE A 82 23.89 -17.50 -44.30
CA ILE A 82 23.33 -18.25 -43.17
C ILE A 82 21.81 -18.19 -43.19
N LEU A 83 21.24 -16.99 -43.40
CA LEU A 83 19.81 -16.82 -43.56
C LEU A 83 19.30 -17.52 -44.83
N GLN A 84 20.08 -17.48 -45.92
CA GLN A 84 19.75 -18.15 -47.17
C GLN A 84 19.68 -19.68 -47.01
N GLU A 85 20.68 -20.30 -46.39
CA GLU A 85 20.72 -21.73 -46.11
C GLU A 85 19.56 -22.14 -45.17
N HIS A 86 19.30 -21.36 -44.13
CA HIS A 86 18.19 -21.60 -43.21
C HIS A 86 16.83 -21.55 -43.90
N PHE A 87 16.60 -20.60 -44.81
CA PHE A 87 15.33 -20.51 -45.54
C PHE A 87 15.16 -21.58 -46.62
N LYS A 88 16.25 -22.09 -47.21
CA LYS A 88 16.21 -23.15 -48.22
C LYS A 88 16.09 -24.55 -47.62
N HIS A 89 16.81 -24.82 -46.53
CA HIS A 89 17.01 -26.16 -45.98
C HIS A 89 16.55 -26.33 -44.53
N GLY A 90 16.18 -25.24 -43.85
CA GLY A 90 15.69 -25.28 -42.48
C GLY A 90 14.30 -25.91 -42.36
N ALA A 91 14.00 -26.40 -41.17
CA ALA A 91 12.69 -26.97 -40.89
C ALA A 91 11.58 -25.92 -41.02
N LYS A 92 10.46 -26.27 -41.65
CA LYS A 92 9.36 -25.32 -41.95
C LYS A 92 8.79 -24.63 -40.70
N ASN A 93 8.75 -25.34 -39.58
CA ASN A 93 8.32 -24.85 -38.26
C ASN A 93 9.32 -23.88 -37.60
N GLY A 94 10.57 -23.81 -38.07
CA GLY A 94 11.62 -22.91 -37.61
C GLY A 94 11.91 -21.76 -38.58
N SER A 95 11.02 -21.47 -39.53
CA SER A 95 11.26 -20.44 -40.56
C SER A 95 11.23 -19.01 -40.03
N TYR A 96 10.67 -18.78 -38.83
CA TYR A 96 10.46 -17.47 -38.19
C TYR A 96 9.61 -16.47 -39.01
N LYS A 97 8.97 -16.93 -40.10
CA LYS A 97 8.16 -16.09 -41.00
C LYS A 97 6.69 -15.99 -40.59
N SER A 98 6.21 -16.86 -39.71
CA SER A 98 4.79 -16.89 -39.36
C SER A 98 4.39 -15.64 -38.57
N VAL A 99 3.15 -15.20 -38.79
CA VAL A 99 2.52 -14.08 -38.05
C VAL A 99 2.67 -14.26 -36.54
N ARG A 100 2.44 -15.48 -36.05
CA ARG A 100 2.57 -15.82 -34.63
C ARG A 100 3.98 -15.59 -34.11
N ILE A 101 5.00 -16.15 -34.78
CA ILE A 101 6.40 -16.03 -34.34
C ILE A 101 6.88 -14.58 -34.42
N GLN A 102 6.49 -13.85 -35.47
CA GLN A 102 6.80 -12.43 -35.58
C GLN A 102 6.21 -11.63 -34.41
N ASN A 103 4.96 -11.89 -34.00
CA ASN A 103 4.38 -11.24 -32.83
C ASN A 103 5.13 -11.62 -31.53
N GLU A 104 5.51 -12.89 -31.36
CA GLU A 104 6.31 -13.33 -30.21
C GLU A 104 7.67 -12.60 -30.16
N ILE A 105 8.33 -12.40 -31.29
CA ILE A 105 9.58 -11.63 -31.37
C ILE A 105 9.34 -10.16 -31.06
N ILE A 106 8.28 -9.55 -31.59
CA ILE A 106 7.91 -8.14 -31.30
C ILE A 106 7.67 -7.97 -29.79
N ASP A 107 6.92 -8.87 -29.17
CA ASP A 107 6.65 -8.85 -27.73
C ASP A 107 7.96 -8.98 -26.93
N MET A 108 8.88 -9.84 -27.36
CA MET A 108 10.19 -9.97 -26.71
C MET A 108 11.03 -8.70 -26.84
N CYS A 109 11.11 -8.11 -28.04
CA CYS A 109 11.78 -6.83 -28.26
C CYS A 109 11.19 -5.75 -27.37
N GLY A 110 9.86 -5.63 -27.32
CA GLY A 110 9.17 -4.68 -26.45
C GLY A 110 9.47 -4.89 -24.97
N ARG A 111 9.55 -6.14 -24.49
CA ARG A 111 9.94 -6.43 -23.10
C ARG A 111 11.38 -6.01 -22.79
N VAL A 112 12.32 -6.28 -23.70
CA VAL A 112 13.73 -5.90 -23.50
C VAL A 112 13.88 -4.39 -23.47
N MET A 113 13.31 -3.69 -24.45
CA MET A 113 13.33 -2.22 -24.51
C MET A 113 12.70 -1.59 -23.27
N ARG A 114 11.52 -2.08 -22.87
CA ARG A 114 10.83 -1.58 -21.68
C ARG A 114 11.67 -1.81 -20.42
N LYS A 115 12.31 -2.97 -20.29
CA LYS A 115 13.19 -3.24 -19.15
C LYS A 115 14.35 -2.24 -19.10
N GLU A 116 15.00 -1.97 -20.22
CA GLU A 116 16.08 -0.97 -20.30
C GLU A 116 15.60 0.42 -19.91
N ILE A 117 14.46 0.88 -20.43
CA ILE A 117 13.83 2.15 -20.04
C ILE A 117 13.62 2.21 -18.53
N PHE A 118 13.05 1.16 -17.92
CA PHE A 118 12.81 1.15 -16.47
C PHE A 118 14.10 1.05 -15.64
N GLU A 119 15.17 0.43 -16.13
CA GLU A 119 16.47 0.51 -15.44
C GLU A 119 16.99 1.95 -15.38
N ILE A 120 16.79 2.74 -16.43
CA ILE A 120 17.16 4.16 -16.44
C ILE A 120 16.24 4.98 -15.55
N VAL A 121 14.92 4.78 -15.66
CA VAL A 121 13.92 5.47 -14.81
C VAL A 121 14.16 5.20 -13.32
N LYS A 122 14.55 3.99 -12.95
CA LYS A 122 14.87 3.63 -11.56
C LYS A 122 16.06 4.43 -11.01
N LYS A 123 17.06 4.71 -11.83
CA LYS A 123 18.20 5.56 -11.48
C LYS A 123 17.82 7.04 -11.40
N ALA A 124 16.95 7.50 -12.30
CA ALA A 124 16.50 8.88 -12.33
C ALA A 124 15.92 9.32 -10.98
N ASN A 125 16.19 10.56 -10.59
CA ASN A 125 15.68 11.12 -9.34
C ASN A 125 14.17 11.38 -9.40
N TYR A 126 13.67 11.82 -10.57
CA TYR A 126 12.27 12.15 -10.77
C TYR A 126 11.78 11.78 -12.17
N CYS A 127 10.49 11.43 -12.28
CA CYS A 127 9.76 11.17 -13.52
C CYS A 127 8.51 12.05 -13.62
N ALA A 128 7.98 12.17 -14.83
CA ALA A 128 6.62 12.61 -15.08
C ALA A 128 5.91 11.54 -15.91
N ILE A 129 4.64 11.30 -15.62
CA ILE A 129 3.82 10.35 -16.36
C ILE A 129 3.05 11.11 -17.42
N LEU A 130 3.25 10.73 -18.67
CA LEU A 130 2.46 11.22 -19.79
C LEU A 130 1.44 10.13 -20.10
N ALA A 131 0.16 10.48 -20.08
CA ALA A 131 -0.88 9.49 -20.31
C ALA A 131 -1.96 10.01 -21.24
N ASP A 132 -2.33 9.17 -22.21
CA ASP A 132 -3.29 9.51 -23.26
C ASP A 132 -4.35 8.42 -23.41
N GLU A 133 -5.62 8.82 -23.52
CA GLU A 133 -6.73 7.90 -23.69
C GLU A 133 -6.85 7.47 -25.16
N THR A 134 -6.70 6.18 -25.39
CA THR A 134 -6.80 5.59 -26.73
C THR A 134 -7.97 4.61 -26.78
N VAL A 135 -8.69 4.60 -27.89
CA VAL A 135 -9.77 3.65 -28.14
C VAL A 135 -9.25 2.56 -29.07
N GLY A 136 -9.13 1.33 -28.55
CA GLY A 136 -8.70 0.19 -29.35
C GLY A 136 -9.79 -0.28 -30.34
N LEU A 137 -9.37 -1.04 -31.36
CA LEU A 137 -10.26 -1.66 -32.37
C LEU A 137 -11.34 -2.59 -31.79
N SER A 138 -11.23 -2.98 -30.51
CA SER A 138 -12.18 -3.84 -29.79
C SER A 138 -13.18 -3.07 -28.90
N SER A 139 -13.28 -1.74 -29.07
CA SER A 139 -14.10 -0.84 -28.24
C SER A 139 -13.71 -0.77 -26.76
N LYS A 140 -12.59 -1.39 -26.37
CA LYS A 140 -11.99 -1.26 -25.04
C LYS A 140 -11.12 -0.02 -25.00
N LYS A 141 -11.35 0.83 -23.99
CA LYS A 141 -10.54 2.01 -23.71
C LYS A 141 -9.24 1.59 -23.04
N GLN A 142 -8.13 2.10 -23.55
CA GLN A 142 -6.78 1.83 -23.04
C GLN A 142 -6.07 3.15 -22.81
N LEU A 143 -5.26 3.21 -21.77
CA LEU A 143 -4.42 4.33 -21.45
C LEU A 143 -3.02 4.05 -21.95
N LEU A 144 -2.53 4.88 -22.87
CA LEU A 144 -1.13 4.92 -23.25
C LEU A 144 -0.34 5.54 -22.10
N ILE A 145 0.79 4.93 -21.72
CA ILE A 145 1.70 5.43 -20.68
C ILE A 145 3.07 5.73 -21.32
N GLY A 146 3.44 7.00 -21.29
CA GLY A 146 4.80 7.49 -21.50
C GLY A 146 5.42 7.96 -20.20
N LEU A 147 6.73 7.84 -20.09
CA LEU A 147 7.51 8.40 -18.99
C LEU A 147 8.45 9.47 -19.53
N ARG A 148 8.42 10.62 -18.88
CA ARG A 148 9.39 11.70 -19.09
C ARG A 148 10.33 11.74 -17.89
N TYR A 149 11.63 11.64 -18.11
CA TYR A 149 12.63 11.63 -17.03
C TYR A 149 13.93 12.26 -17.50
N PHE A 150 14.76 12.67 -16.54
CA PHE A 150 16.10 13.15 -16.82
C PHE A 150 17.07 11.95 -16.79
N ASP A 151 17.74 11.71 -17.90
CA ASP A 151 18.79 10.70 -18.00
C ASP A 151 20.11 11.31 -17.53
N GLU A 152 20.59 10.87 -16.36
CA GLU A 152 21.83 11.39 -15.77
C GLU A 152 23.08 10.97 -16.55
N GLU A 153 23.04 9.86 -17.30
CA GLU A 153 24.19 9.38 -18.06
C GLU A 153 24.38 10.20 -19.35
N GLU A 154 23.27 10.60 -19.96
CA GLU A 154 23.24 11.31 -21.26
C GLU A 154 22.97 12.83 -21.11
N GLU A 155 22.77 13.29 -19.87
CA GLU A 155 22.48 14.68 -19.50
C GLU A 155 21.30 15.33 -20.27
N GLU A 156 20.30 14.53 -20.63
CA GLU A 156 19.15 14.98 -21.43
C GLU A 156 17.80 14.55 -20.85
N ILE A 157 16.75 15.28 -21.23
CA ILE A 157 15.38 14.91 -20.90
C ILE A 157 14.89 13.92 -21.96
N ARG A 158 14.54 12.71 -21.53
CA ARG A 158 13.98 11.66 -22.38
C ARG A 158 12.48 11.53 -22.16
N GLU A 159 11.77 11.25 -23.24
CA GLU A 159 10.35 10.93 -23.24
C GLU A 159 10.17 9.58 -23.95
N GLU A 160 9.85 8.54 -23.17
CA GLU A 160 9.81 7.17 -23.66
C GLU A 160 8.42 6.56 -23.50
N PHE A 161 7.94 5.91 -24.56
CA PHE A 161 6.71 5.13 -24.49
C PHE A 161 6.97 3.82 -23.74
N THR A 162 6.17 3.53 -22.72
CA THR A 162 6.36 2.35 -21.86
C THR A 162 5.33 1.27 -22.12
N GLY A 163 4.07 1.60 -22.38
CA GLY A 163 3.05 0.60 -22.66
C GLY A 163 1.62 1.09 -22.59
N PHE A 164 0.69 0.14 -22.62
CA PHE A 164 -0.73 0.37 -22.45
C PHE A 164 -1.22 -0.23 -21.15
N VAL A 165 -2.17 0.44 -20.52
CA VAL A 165 -2.87 -0.04 -19.33
C VAL A 165 -4.38 0.02 -19.58
N GLN A 166 -5.12 -0.97 -19.10
CA GLN A 166 -6.57 -0.96 -19.19
C GLN A 166 -7.18 -0.68 -17.81
N PRO A 167 -7.73 0.51 -17.56
CA PRO A 167 -8.41 0.81 -16.29
C PRO A 167 -9.80 0.15 -16.24
N ASP A 168 -10.25 -0.21 -15.03
CA ASP A 168 -11.57 -0.81 -14.79
C ASP A 168 -12.72 0.17 -15.07
N ALA A 169 -12.49 1.46 -14.84
CA ALA A 169 -13.42 2.55 -15.10
C ALA A 169 -12.68 3.84 -15.46
N LEU A 170 -13.37 4.79 -16.09
CA LEU A 170 -12.81 6.10 -16.49
C LEU A 170 -12.96 7.16 -15.40
N ASN A 171 -12.80 6.77 -14.14
CA ASN A 171 -12.74 7.72 -13.04
C ASN A 171 -11.28 7.87 -12.58
N ALA A 172 -10.98 9.01 -11.96
CA ALA A 172 -9.61 9.35 -11.53
C ALA A 172 -9.00 8.27 -10.62
N GLN A 173 -9.79 7.63 -9.77
CA GLN A 173 -9.32 6.58 -8.85
C GLN A 173 -8.91 5.29 -9.58
N SER A 174 -9.70 4.85 -10.55
CA SER A 174 -9.40 3.63 -11.32
C SER A 174 -8.21 3.85 -12.24
N ILE A 175 -8.08 5.05 -12.82
CA ILE A 175 -6.93 5.46 -13.62
C ILE A 175 -5.67 5.52 -12.75
N ALA A 176 -5.73 6.18 -11.59
CA ALA A 176 -4.59 6.28 -10.68
C ALA A 176 -4.13 4.89 -10.20
N LYS A 177 -5.06 4.00 -9.84
CA LYS A 177 -4.76 2.62 -9.47
C LYS A 177 -4.10 1.86 -10.62
N ALA A 178 -4.66 1.93 -11.81
CA ALA A 178 -4.11 1.29 -13.01
C ALA A 178 -2.68 1.75 -13.32
N ILE A 179 -2.41 3.05 -13.22
CA ILE A 179 -1.06 3.62 -13.40
C ILE A 179 -0.12 3.15 -12.28
N GLY A 180 -0.57 3.18 -11.02
CA GLY A 180 0.21 2.71 -9.87
C GLY A 180 0.60 1.24 -10.00
N ASP A 181 -0.38 0.37 -10.28
CA ASP A 181 -0.16 -1.06 -10.52
C ASP A 181 0.81 -1.28 -11.69
N PHE A 182 0.71 -0.50 -12.77
CA PHE A 182 1.63 -0.58 -13.89
C PHE A 182 3.07 -0.26 -13.49
N LEU A 183 3.31 0.80 -12.74
CA LEU A 183 4.66 1.16 -12.28
C LEU A 183 5.23 0.14 -11.30
N ILE A 184 4.43 -0.31 -10.32
CA ILE A 184 4.84 -1.32 -9.33
C ILE A 184 5.22 -2.63 -10.03
N ASN A 185 4.44 -3.07 -11.03
CA ASN A 185 4.73 -4.27 -11.82
C ASN A 185 6.05 -4.17 -12.62
N HIS A 186 6.58 -2.97 -12.84
CA HIS A 186 7.87 -2.76 -13.50
C HIS A 186 8.96 -2.29 -12.51
N GLU A 187 8.74 -2.45 -11.20
CA GLU A 187 9.67 -2.07 -10.13
C GLU A 187 10.05 -0.57 -10.16
N ALA A 188 9.20 0.26 -10.77
CA ALA A 188 9.38 1.70 -10.80
C ALA A 188 8.68 2.32 -9.61
N ASP A 189 9.36 3.24 -8.92
CA ASP A 189 8.80 3.95 -7.79
C ASP A 189 7.80 5.02 -8.27
N PRO A 190 6.49 4.89 -7.97
CA PRO A 190 5.48 5.88 -8.34
C PRO A 190 5.71 7.27 -7.72
N LEU A 191 6.59 7.41 -6.73
CA LEU A 191 6.81 8.64 -5.96
C LEU A 191 7.86 9.55 -6.54
N LYS A 192 8.78 8.95 -7.28
CA LYS A 192 9.65 9.69 -8.17
C LYS A 192 8.82 10.43 -9.22
N CYS A 193 7.58 10.01 -9.46
CA CYS A 193 6.71 10.69 -10.42
C CYS A 193 6.08 11.97 -9.81
N VAL A 194 6.65 13.11 -10.20
CA VAL A 194 6.33 14.44 -9.65
C VAL A 194 5.35 15.23 -10.50
N ALA A 195 5.07 14.78 -11.72
CA ALA A 195 4.13 15.44 -12.62
C ALA A 195 3.35 14.43 -13.46
N PHE A 196 2.17 14.85 -13.89
CA PHE A 196 1.31 14.11 -14.79
C PHE A 196 0.94 15.01 -15.97
N GLY A 197 1.04 14.51 -17.20
CA GLY A 197 0.58 15.17 -18.41
C GLY A 197 -0.55 14.36 -19.03
N PHE A 198 -1.75 14.93 -19.08
CA PHE A 198 -2.90 14.34 -19.74
C PHE A 198 -3.41 15.24 -20.86
N ASP A 199 -3.86 14.62 -21.95
CA ASP A 199 -4.70 15.25 -22.97
C ASP A 199 -6.00 15.77 -22.32
N GLY A 200 -6.46 16.97 -22.74
CA GLY A 200 -7.43 17.84 -22.08
C GLY A 200 -8.87 17.33 -21.89
N CYS A 201 -9.10 16.07 -21.58
CA CYS A 201 -10.40 15.55 -21.20
C CYS A 201 -10.77 15.95 -19.76
N SER A 202 -11.94 16.56 -19.59
CA SER A 202 -12.46 17.16 -18.34
C SER A 202 -12.57 16.20 -17.15
N THR A 203 -12.41 14.89 -17.37
CA THR A 203 -12.35 13.88 -16.30
C THR A 203 -10.98 13.81 -15.62
N VAL A 204 -9.93 14.30 -16.29
CA VAL A 204 -8.53 14.21 -15.84
C VAL A 204 -7.88 15.60 -15.71
N SER A 205 -8.27 16.56 -16.55
CA SER A 205 -7.72 17.93 -16.53
C SER A 205 -8.21 18.82 -15.39
N GLY A 206 -9.39 18.56 -14.80
CA GLY A 206 -9.86 19.26 -13.59
C GLY A 206 -9.23 18.76 -12.30
N LYS A 207 -8.36 17.73 -12.37
CA LYS A 207 -8.02 16.80 -11.28
C LYS A 207 -6.55 16.35 -11.28
N GLU A 208 -5.64 17.10 -11.91
CA GLU A 208 -4.20 16.81 -11.84
C GLU A 208 -3.72 16.67 -10.38
N GLY A 209 -4.29 17.47 -9.47
CA GLY A 209 -4.06 17.37 -8.03
C GLY A 209 -4.67 16.12 -7.37
N GLU A 210 -5.77 15.57 -7.87
CA GLU A 210 -6.40 14.37 -7.27
C GLU A 210 -5.64 13.10 -7.60
N ILE A 211 -5.15 12.90 -8.83
CA ILE A 211 -4.38 11.68 -9.17
C ILE A 211 -3.03 11.69 -8.43
N GLN A 212 -2.38 12.85 -8.40
CA GLN A 212 -1.16 13.03 -7.61
C GLN A 212 -1.42 12.87 -6.10
N ALA A 213 -2.57 13.35 -5.59
CA ALA A 213 -2.99 13.11 -4.21
C ALA A 213 -3.34 11.64 -3.95
N ILE A 214 -3.99 10.93 -4.89
CA ILE A 214 -4.38 9.52 -4.75
C ILE A 214 -3.15 8.62 -4.71
N LEU A 215 -2.15 8.85 -5.56
CA LEU A 215 -0.90 8.10 -5.50
C LEU A 215 -0.08 8.42 -4.23
N ARG A 216 -0.20 9.64 -3.68
CA ARG A 216 0.33 9.97 -2.34
C ARG A 216 -0.51 9.39 -1.20
N LEU A 217 -1.83 9.19 -1.40
CA LEU A 217 -2.77 8.64 -0.42
C LEU A 217 -2.55 7.15 -0.18
N VAL A 218 -2.15 6.38 -1.20
CA VAL A 218 -1.78 4.95 -1.05
C VAL A 218 -0.72 4.73 0.05
N LYS A 219 0.01 5.78 0.44
CA LYS A 219 1.05 5.72 1.48
C LYS A 219 0.57 6.03 2.89
N ILE A 220 -0.52 6.81 3.03
CA ILE A 220 -1.04 7.18 4.35
C ILE A 220 -1.80 6.02 4.98
N ASP A 221 -2.38 5.16 4.14
CA ASP A 221 -3.19 4.02 4.55
C ASP A 221 -2.42 3.10 5.50
N THR A 222 -1.16 2.76 5.19
CA THR A 222 -0.31 1.96 6.08
C THR A 222 -0.12 2.58 7.47
N PHE A 223 0.04 3.91 7.54
CA PHE A 223 0.20 4.60 8.82
C PHE A 223 -1.13 4.72 9.57
N VAL A 224 -2.23 4.97 8.87
CA VAL A 224 -3.58 5.00 9.44
C VAL A 224 -3.96 3.63 9.98
N ASP A 225 -3.71 2.57 9.21
CA ASP A 225 -3.94 1.18 9.61
C ASP A 225 -3.10 0.80 10.82
N ALA A 226 -1.84 1.24 10.89
CA ALA A 226 -1.01 1.04 12.07
C ALA A 226 -1.60 1.72 13.32
N VAL A 227 -2.11 2.96 13.20
CA VAL A 227 -2.77 3.65 14.32
C VAL A 227 -4.05 2.91 14.73
N CYS A 228 -4.89 2.54 13.77
CA CYS A 228 -6.14 1.81 13.99
C CYS A 228 -5.89 0.44 14.61
N PHE A 229 -4.85 -0.27 14.18
CA PHE A 229 -4.44 -1.57 14.73
C PHE A 229 -4.07 -1.47 16.21
N LEU A 230 -3.24 -0.48 16.57
CA LEU A 230 -2.86 -0.26 17.97
C LEU A 230 -4.05 0.15 18.83
N TRP A 231 -4.95 0.99 18.28
CA TRP A 231 -6.17 1.38 18.96
C TRP A 231 -7.10 0.19 19.22
N PHE A 232 -7.31 -0.67 18.22
CA PHE A 232 -8.18 -1.84 18.33
C PHE A 232 -7.67 -2.88 19.34
N LEU A 233 -6.35 -2.98 19.50
CA LEU A 233 -5.71 -3.87 20.47
C LEU A 233 -5.43 -3.22 21.83
N GLU A 234 -5.84 -1.95 22.02
CA GLU A 234 -5.59 -1.18 23.25
C GLU A 234 -4.10 -1.12 23.64
N LEU A 235 -3.22 -1.11 22.65
CA LEU A 235 -1.78 -1.10 22.86
C LEU A 235 -1.25 0.32 23.05
N GLY A 236 -0.29 0.48 23.97
CA GLY A 236 0.39 1.75 24.17
C GLY A 236 1.04 2.26 22.88
N PHE A 237 0.75 3.48 22.47
CA PHE A 237 1.20 3.99 21.17
C PHE A 237 2.70 4.30 21.14
N ARG A 238 3.22 4.92 22.20
CA ARG A 238 4.60 5.44 22.31
C ARG A 238 5.40 4.67 23.35
N GLY A 239 6.70 4.58 23.12
CA GLY A 239 7.68 4.13 24.12
C GLY A 239 8.21 5.32 24.93
N HIS A 240 8.92 5.02 26.02
CA HIS A 240 9.62 6.05 26.82
C HIS A 240 10.71 6.76 26.02
N ASP A 241 11.35 6.05 25.08
CA ASP A 241 12.39 6.58 24.21
C ASP A 241 12.18 6.08 22.77
N GLU A 242 11.85 7.00 21.85
CA GLU A 242 11.61 6.70 20.43
C GLU A 242 12.89 6.83 19.56
N THR A 243 14.05 7.12 20.17
CA THR A 243 15.33 7.27 19.45
C THR A 243 15.74 5.96 18.77
N SER A 244 16.58 6.06 17.74
CA SER A 244 17.08 4.89 17.00
C SER A 244 17.93 3.94 17.85
N THR A 245 18.47 4.41 18.97
CA THR A 245 19.30 3.63 19.91
C THR A 245 18.49 2.93 20.99
N SER A 246 17.19 3.23 21.12
CA SER A 246 16.33 2.62 22.14
C SER A 246 15.99 1.17 21.79
N ALA A 247 16.04 0.30 22.79
CA ALA A 247 15.60 -1.09 22.66
C ALA A 247 14.07 -1.24 22.57
N ASN A 248 13.31 -0.23 23.02
CA ASN A 248 11.86 -0.20 22.94
C ASN A 248 11.42 1.21 22.49
N ARG A 249 11.14 1.33 21.19
CA ARG A 249 10.78 2.60 20.55
C ARG A 249 9.29 2.89 20.61
N GLY A 250 8.52 1.99 21.21
CA GLY A 250 7.06 2.01 21.25
C GLY A 250 6.42 1.24 20.12
N ASN A 251 5.21 0.74 20.38
CA ASN A 251 4.52 -0.19 19.48
C ASN A 251 4.31 0.38 18.07
N TYR A 252 4.05 1.68 17.91
CA TYR A 252 3.92 2.29 16.59
C TYR A 252 5.23 2.23 15.79
N MET A 253 6.35 2.61 16.40
CA MET A 253 7.64 2.63 15.71
C MET A 253 8.09 1.22 15.35
N ASP A 254 7.86 0.26 16.24
CA ASP A 254 8.24 -1.14 16.03
C ASP A 254 7.35 -1.82 14.98
N LEU A 255 6.05 -1.49 14.95
CA LEU A 255 5.13 -1.97 13.92
C LEU A 255 5.50 -1.42 12.53
N ILE A 256 5.80 -0.12 12.42
CA ILE A 256 6.26 0.48 11.16
C ILE A 256 7.59 -0.16 10.71
N SER A 257 8.54 -0.36 11.64
CA SER A 257 9.80 -1.05 11.36
C SER A 257 9.59 -2.49 10.88
N LEU A 258 8.64 -3.21 11.47
CA LEU A 258 8.26 -4.56 11.06
C LEU A 258 7.69 -4.57 9.64
N ILE A 259 6.79 -3.64 9.30
CA ILE A 259 6.22 -3.52 7.96
C ILE A 259 7.32 -3.21 6.94
N SER A 260 8.21 -2.26 7.24
CA SER A 260 9.37 -1.95 6.40
C SER A 260 10.33 -3.12 6.19
N LYS A 261 10.33 -4.13 7.06
CA LYS A 261 11.15 -5.34 6.84
C LYS A 261 10.60 -6.20 5.70
N TYR A 262 9.29 -6.22 5.51
CA TYR A 262 8.62 -7.07 4.53
C TYR A 262 8.21 -6.33 3.25
N ASP A 263 8.22 -5.01 3.28
CA ASP A 263 7.94 -4.15 2.13
C ASP A 263 9.17 -3.27 1.79
N PRO A 264 10.00 -3.71 0.82
CA PRO A 264 11.19 -2.97 0.39
C PRO A 264 10.87 -1.56 -0.13
N CYS A 265 9.74 -1.37 -0.81
CA CYS A 265 9.31 -0.08 -1.33
C CYS A 265 9.00 0.88 -0.16
N PHE A 266 8.20 0.42 0.80
CA PHE A 266 7.89 1.19 2.01
C PHE A 266 9.13 1.52 2.85
N LYS A 267 10.14 0.63 2.87
CA LYS A 267 11.41 0.90 3.55
C LYS A 267 12.19 2.04 2.89
N THR A 268 12.39 1.96 1.57
CA THR A 268 13.08 3.00 0.79
C THR A 268 12.40 4.34 0.98
N ASP A 269 11.07 4.35 0.99
CA ASP A 269 10.28 5.55 1.26
C ASP A 269 10.49 6.14 2.65
N LEU A 270 10.49 5.30 3.68
CA LEU A 270 10.69 5.73 5.05
C LEU A 270 12.07 6.38 5.25
N GLU A 271 13.07 5.90 4.52
CA GLU A 271 14.46 6.35 4.60
C GLU A 271 14.76 7.57 3.70
N GLN A 272 14.14 7.67 2.51
CA GLN A 272 14.48 8.67 1.50
C GLN A 272 13.47 9.83 1.39
N SER A 273 12.26 9.70 1.95
CA SER A 273 11.23 10.74 1.88
C SER A 273 11.60 11.99 2.70
N SER A 274 11.82 13.10 2.00
CA SER A 274 11.97 14.43 2.60
C SER A 274 10.65 15.16 2.82
N VAL A 275 9.57 14.70 2.17
CA VAL A 275 8.27 15.40 2.11
C VAL A 275 7.31 14.93 3.20
N PHE A 276 7.29 13.63 3.51
CA PHE A 276 6.45 13.05 4.55
C PHE A 276 7.23 12.05 5.40
N GLN A 277 7.42 12.37 6.68
CA GLN A 277 8.02 11.48 7.66
C GLN A 277 6.95 10.97 8.62
N GLY A 278 6.28 9.87 8.24
CA GLY A 278 5.22 9.21 9.02
C GLY A 278 5.62 8.78 10.44
N THR A 279 6.92 8.81 10.74
CA THR A 279 7.52 8.51 12.04
C THR A 279 7.73 9.74 12.93
N SER A 280 7.63 10.96 12.38
CA SER A 280 7.86 12.19 13.13
C SER A 280 6.79 12.40 14.21
N LYS A 281 7.18 13.02 15.33
CA LYS A 281 6.24 13.27 16.45
C LYS A 281 5.02 14.09 16.04
N ARG A 282 5.22 15.09 15.16
CA ARG A 282 4.16 15.95 14.64
C ARG A 282 3.17 15.16 13.79
N ILE A 283 3.65 14.43 12.78
CA ILE A 283 2.77 13.68 11.87
C ILE A 283 2.01 12.59 12.61
N LYS A 284 2.63 11.91 13.59
CA LYS A 284 1.92 10.94 14.45
C LYS A 284 0.73 11.58 15.18
N ASN A 285 0.90 12.79 15.71
CA ASN A 285 -0.19 13.50 16.39
C ASN A 285 -1.26 13.96 15.38
N ASP A 286 -0.86 14.43 14.20
CA ASP A 286 -1.79 14.84 13.15
C ASP A 286 -2.65 13.64 12.68
N LEU A 287 -2.04 12.46 12.53
CA LEU A 287 -2.75 11.21 12.20
C LEU A 287 -3.76 10.83 13.29
N ILE A 288 -3.33 10.83 14.55
CA ILE A 288 -4.21 10.54 15.69
C ILE A 288 -5.39 11.53 15.71
N PHE A 289 -5.11 12.82 15.50
CA PHE A 289 -6.13 13.86 15.50
C PHE A 289 -7.11 13.72 14.33
N ALA A 290 -6.62 13.38 13.14
CA ALA A 290 -7.45 13.13 11.97
C ALA A 290 -8.40 11.95 12.20
N ILE A 291 -7.87 10.82 12.68
CA ILE A 291 -8.65 9.62 13.01
C ILE A 291 -9.68 9.94 14.11
N TRP A 292 -9.24 10.61 15.17
CA TRP A 292 -10.11 11.08 16.26
C TRP A 292 -11.27 11.91 15.73
N THR A 293 -11.01 12.86 14.83
CA THR A 293 -12.03 13.75 14.26
C THR A 293 -13.08 12.96 13.48
N VAL A 294 -12.64 12.03 12.62
CA VAL A 294 -13.55 11.18 11.82
C VAL A 294 -14.40 10.29 12.71
N VAL A 295 -13.78 9.61 13.68
CA VAL A 295 -14.48 8.72 14.62
C VAL A 295 -15.45 9.51 15.50
N SER A 296 -15.03 10.66 16.02
CA SER A 296 -15.89 11.52 16.87
C SER A 296 -17.10 12.02 16.10
N ASN A 297 -16.93 12.47 14.86
CA ASN A 297 -18.05 12.90 14.02
C ASN A 297 -19.04 11.77 13.79
N LYS A 298 -18.54 10.56 13.52
CA LYS A 298 -19.40 9.37 13.36
C LYS A 298 -20.15 9.04 14.64
N ILE A 299 -19.50 9.07 15.80
CA ILE A 299 -20.12 8.84 17.11
C ILE A 299 -21.21 9.88 17.38
N ILE A 300 -20.92 11.16 17.14
CA ILE A 300 -21.88 12.26 17.30
C ILE A 300 -23.09 12.05 16.40
N ASP A 301 -22.88 11.66 15.14
CA ASP A 301 -23.97 11.40 14.20
C ASP A 301 -24.79 10.17 14.57
N GLU A 302 -24.18 9.13 15.15
CA GLU A 302 -24.88 7.99 15.75
C GLU A 302 -25.78 8.46 16.90
N ILE A 303 -25.23 9.24 17.85
CA ILE A 303 -25.96 9.76 19.03
C ILE A 303 -27.13 10.66 18.61
N LYS A 304 -26.94 11.54 17.61
CA LYS A 304 -28.00 12.44 17.11
C LYS A 304 -29.25 11.68 16.64
N GLN A 305 -29.09 10.47 16.12
CA GLN A 305 -30.19 9.66 15.59
C GLN A 305 -30.95 8.89 16.68
N THR A 306 -30.44 8.90 17.92
CA THR A 306 -31.07 8.23 19.06
C THR A 306 -32.19 9.10 19.66
N ARG A 307 -33.12 8.45 20.35
CA ARG A 307 -34.19 9.13 21.10
C ARG A 307 -33.75 9.56 22.49
N PHE A 308 -32.93 8.74 23.14
CA PHE A 308 -32.50 8.94 24.52
C PHE A 308 -31.06 8.49 24.68
N ASN A 309 -30.36 9.10 25.62
CA ASN A 309 -29.03 8.68 26.02
C ASN A 309 -28.81 8.84 27.52
N ALA A 310 -27.70 8.29 27.98
CA ALA A 310 -27.22 8.39 29.33
C ALA A 310 -25.75 8.80 29.31
N ILE A 311 -25.35 9.63 30.27
CA ILE A 311 -23.95 10.01 30.45
C ILE A 311 -23.36 9.23 31.62
N ILE A 312 -22.16 8.71 31.43
CA ILE A 312 -21.36 8.04 32.44
C ILE A 312 -20.06 8.83 32.53
N VAL A 313 -19.74 9.30 33.73
CA VAL A 313 -18.57 10.11 33.96
C VAL A 313 -17.85 9.62 35.21
N ASP A 314 -16.54 9.43 35.09
CA ASP A 314 -15.70 8.94 36.20
C ASP A 314 -14.43 9.78 36.31
N GLU A 315 -14.08 10.20 37.53
CA GLU A 315 -12.85 10.92 37.82
C GLU A 315 -11.76 9.93 38.24
N THR A 316 -10.58 10.09 37.65
CA THR A 316 -9.36 9.42 38.11
C THR A 316 -8.29 10.47 38.39
N THR A 317 -7.57 10.30 39.50
CA THR A 317 -6.41 11.13 39.85
C THR A 317 -5.15 10.27 39.73
N ASP A 318 -4.23 10.70 38.89
CA ASP A 318 -2.92 10.07 38.74
C ASP A 318 -2.00 10.40 39.93
N VAL A 319 -0.94 9.60 40.12
CA VAL A 319 0.08 9.76 41.17
C VAL A 319 0.79 11.12 41.12
N THR A 320 0.72 11.81 39.99
CA THR A 320 1.23 13.18 39.79
C THR A 320 0.26 14.28 40.20
N ASN A 321 -0.87 13.94 40.85
CA ASN A 321 -2.01 14.81 41.15
C ASN A 321 -2.73 15.37 39.91
N PHE A 322 -2.47 14.81 38.73
CA PHE A 322 -3.21 15.14 37.52
C PHE A 322 -4.56 14.43 37.53
N SER A 323 -5.65 15.19 37.59
CA SER A 323 -7.02 14.65 37.64
C SER A 323 -7.69 14.76 36.27
N GLN A 324 -8.20 13.63 35.79
CA GLN A 324 -8.92 13.52 34.53
C GLN A 324 -10.31 12.95 34.74
N LEU A 325 -11.25 13.51 33.99
CA LEU A 325 -12.62 13.06 33.91
C LEU A 325 -12.80 12.26 32.62
N SER A 326 -13.13 10.98 32.73
CA SER A 326 -13.50 10.14 31.60
C SER A 326 -14.98 10.32 31.29
N ALA A 327 -15.34 10.54 30.03
CA ALA A 327 -16.72 10.71 29.61
C ALA A 327 -17.14 9.64 28.61
N ILE A 328 -18.25 8.97 28.89
CA ILE A 328 -18.85 7.93 28.05
C ILE A 328 -20.34 8.26 27.89
N VAL A 329 -20.86 8.07 26.67
CA VAL A 329 -22.29 8.14 26.40
C VAL A 329 -22.80 6.76 26.07
N ARG A 330 -23.88 6.39 26.76
CA ARG A 330 -24.60 5.14 26.55
C ARG A 330 -25.94 5.42 25.88
N PHE A 331 -26.24 4.73 24.81
CA PHE A 331 -27.48 4.89 24.06
C PHE A 331 -27.94 3.58 23.42
N VAL A 332 -29.16 3.58 22.88
CA VAL A 332 -29.69 2.45 22.11
C VAL A 332 -29.67 2.84 20.64
N ASN A 333 -29.01 2.02 19.82
CA ASN A 333 -28.94 2.26 18.38
C ASN A 333 -30.28 1.93 17.68
N LYS A 334 -30.34 2.12 16.35
CA LYS A 334 -31.55 1.83 15.56
C LYS A 334 -31.98 0.37 15.61
N ASP A 335 -31.03 -0.53 15.84
CA ASP A 335 -31.24 -1.98 15.90
C ASP A 335 -31.69 -2.44 17.30
N GLY A 336 -31.86 -1.51 18.26
CA GLY A 336 -32.23 -1.84 19.63
C GLY A 336 -31.06 -2.33 20.49
N ILE A 337 -29.82 -2.23 20.02
CA ILE A 337 -28.61 -2.67 20.71
C ILE A 337 -28.06 -1.52 21.55
N VAL A 338 -27.73 -1.82 22.80
CA VAL A 338 -27.05 -0.88 23.70
C VAL A 338 -25.62 -0.64 23.20
N GLN A 339 -25.24 0.62 23.04
CA GLN A 339 -23.90 1.05 22.66
C GLN A 339 -23.35 1.98 23.73
N GLU A 340 -22.07 1.84 24.02
CA GLU A 340 -21.29 2.75 24.86
C GLU A 340 -20.19 3.36 23.99
N ARG A 341 -20.10 4.68 23.98
CA ARG A 341 -19.15 5.45 23.18
C ARG A 341 -18.35 6.38 24.07
N PHE A 342 -17.04 6.18 24.07
CA PHE A 342 -16.10 7.06 24.75
C PHE A 342 -16.01 8.40 24.04
N LEU A 343 -16.17 9.50 24.77
CA LEU A 343 -16.10 10.87 24.25
C LEU A 343 -14.75 11.54 24.50
N GLY A 344 -13.93 11.03 25.41
CA GLY A 344 -12.62 11.60 25.72
C GLY A 344 -12.35 11.73 27.22
N PHE A 345 -11.13 12.19 27.50
CA PHE A 345 -10.69 12.63 28.82
C PHE A 345 -10.70 14.15 28.87
N ILE A 346 -11.22 14.72 29.96
CA ILE A 346 -11.19 16.15 30.24
C ILE A 346 -10.28 16.38 31.45
N ASN A 347 -9.33 17.32 31.33
CA ASN A 347 -8.50 17.71 32.47
C ASN A 347 -9.35 18.53 33.47
N VAL A 348 -9.41 18.06 34.71
CA VAL A 348 -10.13 18.71 35.82
C VAL A 348 -9.22 19.03 36.99
N SER A 349 -7.90 19.07 36.76
CA SER A 349 -6.91 19.28 37.82
C SER A 349 -7.04 20.65 38.52
N GLU A 350 -7.53 21.67 37.81
CA GLU A 350 -7.65 23.03 38.33
C GLU A 350 -8.87 23.23 39.25
N ASP A 351 -10.04 22.68 38.86
CA ASP A 351 -11.29 22.87 39.58
C ASP A 351 -12.16 21.61 39.50
N ARG A 352 -12.45 21.05 40.67
CA ARG A 352 -13.28 19.84 40.86
C ARG A 352 -14.55 20.13 41.63
N THR A 353 -14.96 21.39 41.72
CA THR A 353 -16.23 21.74 42.34
C THR A 353 -17.40 21.20 41.50
N ALA A 354 -18.54 20.99 42.15
CA ALA A 354 -19.75 20.53 41.46
C ALA A 354 -20.17 21.50 40.33
N ASP A 355 -19.90 22.80 40.48
CA ASP A 355 -20.15 23.82 39.45
C ASP A 355 -19.24 23.68 38.23
N ALA A 356 -17.94 23.44 38.44
CA ALA A 356 -17.01 23.22 37.34
C ALA A 356 -17.33 21.93 36.57
N LEU A 357 -17.57 20.83 37.29
CA LEU A 357 -17.96 19.56 36.70
C LEU A 357 -19.29 19.68 35.94
N TYR A 358 -20.26 20.43 36.47
CA TYR A 358 -21.53 20.68 35.82
C TYR A 358 -21.38 21.43 34.50
N LYS A 359 -20.52 22.46 34.45
CA LYS A 359 -20.19 23.17 33.21
C LYS A 359 -19.59 22.23 32.17
N ILE A 360 -18.64 21.38 32.56
CA ILE A 360 -18.02 20.40 31.67
C ILE A 360 -19.06 19.43 31.12
N VAL A 361 -19.93 18.88 31.96
CA VAL A 361 -21.03 17.99 31.52
C VAL A 361 -21.94 18.71 30.53
N CYS A 362 -22.28 19.98 30.78
CA CYS A 362 -23.10 20.77 29.86
C CYS A 362 -22.40 21.01 28.51
N GLU A 363 -21.10 21.27 28.50
CA GLU A 363 -20.31 21.44 27.28
C GLU A 363 -20.23 20.13 26.48
N LEU A 364 -20.06 18.99 27.15
CA LEU A 364 -20.11 17.67 26.52
C LEU A 364 -21.49 17.36 25.91
N LEU A 365 -22.56 17.66 26.63
CA LEU A 365 -23.93 17.45 26.12
C LEU A 365 -24.24 18.38 24.94
N LYS A 366 -23.70 19.61 24.95
CA LYS A 366 -23.80 20.53 23.81
C LYS A 366 -23.01 20.04 22.60
N SER A 367 -21.80 19.50 22.79
CA SER A 367 -20.96 19.02 21.69
C SER A 367 -21.59 17.82 20.97
N ILE A 368 -22.33 16.97 21.68
CA ILE A 368 -23.09 15.86 21.07
C ILE A 368 -24.50 16.25 20.60
N ASN A 369 -24.88 17.52 20.71
CA ASN A 369 -26.20 18.07 20.37
C ASN A 369 -27.36 17.28 20.99
N ASP A 370 -27.30 17.11 22.31
CA ASP A 370 -28.20 16.23 23.06
C ASP A 370 -29.70 16.55 22.88
N ASN A 371 -30.09 17.81 22.64
CA ASN A 371 -31.51 18.21 22.47
C ASN A 371 -32.45 17.69 23.58
N ASN A 372 -31.99 17.67 24.84
CA ASN A 372 -32.75 17.20 26.01
C ASN A 372 -33.14 15.71 25.94
N LYS A 373 -32.24 14.87 25.42
CA LYS A 373 -32.40 13.42 25.33
C LYS A 373 -31.80 12.67 26.51
N LEU A 374 -31.10 13.36 27.39
CA LEU A 374 -30.51 12.77 28.59
C LEU A 374 -31.58 12.23 29.55
N ILE A 375 -31.56 10.92 29.79
CA ILE A 375 -32.48 10.21 30.70
C ILE A 375 -31.77 9.56 31.89
N ALA A 376 -30.45 9.45 31.87
CA ALA A 376 -29.69 8.97 33.01
C ALA A 376 -28.32 9.61 33.09
N GLN A 377 -27.83 9.73 34.32
CA GLN A 377 -26.52 10.27 34.67
C GLN A 377 -25.88 9.32 35.68
N SER A 378 -24.63 8.91 35.44
CA SER A 378 -23.94 7.95 36.29
C SER A 378 -22.57 8.44 36.68
N TYR A 379 -22.32 8.54 37.99
CA TYR A 379 -21.08 9.02 38.59
C TYR A 379 -20.67 8.14 39.77
N ASP A 380 -19.47 8.39 40.30
CA ASP A 380 -19.04 7.83 41.57
C ASP A 380 -19.86 8.38 42.77
N GLY A 381 -19.64 7.80 43.94
CA GLY A 381 -20.36 8.15 45.16
C GLY A 381 -19.82 9.36 45.90
N VAL A 382 -18.86 10.09 45.35
CA VAL A 382 -18.20 11.19 46.07
C VAL A 382 -19.21 12.31 46.29
N ALA A 383 -19.17 12.95 47.46
CA ALA A 383 -20.17 13.94 47.88
C ALA A 383 -20.35 15.09 46.88
N VAL A 384 -19.28 15.47 46.17
CA VAL A 384 -19.34 16.50 45.11
C VAL A 384 -20.20 16.05 43.93
N MET A 385 -20.13 14.77 43.54
CA MET A 385 -20.88 14.23 42.41
C MET A 385 -22.28 13.74 42.79
N ALA A 386 -22.39 12.99 43.91
CA ALA A 386 -23.60 12.29 44.35
C ALA A 386 -24.26 12.87 45.62
N GLY A 387 -23.79 14.02 46.12
CA GLY A 387 -24.33 14.65 47.33
C GLY A 387 -25.80 15.06 47.23
N HIS A 388 -26.43 15.33 48.37
CA HIS A 388 -27.84 15.74 48.45
C HIS A 388 -28.04 17.27 48.46
N LEU A 389 -26.95 18.05 48.47
CA LEU A 389 -26.96 19.51 48.43
C LEU A 389 -25.84 19.98 47.50
N GLY A 390 -26.19 20.79 46.50
CA GLY A 390 -25.22 21.46 45.62
C GLY A 390 -24.32 20.55 44.78
N SER A 391 -24.65 19.26 44.65
CA SER A 391 -23.86 18.27 43.92
C SER A 391 -24.07 18.33 42.41
N LEU A 392 -23.16 17.68 41.66
CA LEU A 392 -23.28 17.52 40.22
C LEU A 392 -24.63 16.89 39.84
N GLN A 393 -25.03 15.80 40.53
CA GLN A 393 -26.27 15.10 40.19
C GLN A 393 -27.51 16.00 40.27
N LEU A 394 -27.55 16.90 41.26
CA LEU A 394 -28.68 17.79 41.47
C LEU A 394 -28.72 18.86 40.40
N LYS A 395 -27.58 19.50 40.11
CA LYS A 395 -27.47 20.54 39.08
C LYS A 395 -27.84 20.01 37.69
N VAL A 396 -27.40 18.79 37.35
CA VAL A 396 -27.78 18.13 36.10
C VAL A 396 -29.28 17.81 36.09
N ARG A 397 -29.84 17.34 37.21
CA ARG A 397 -31.27 17.02 37.32
C ARG A 397 -32.19 18.24 37.28
N GLU A 398 -31.74 19.39 37.78
CA GLU A 398 -32.45 20.67 37.67
C GLU A 398 -32.60 21.09 36.20
N THR A 399 -31.59 20.81 35.38
CA THR A 399 -31.56 21.18 33.95
C THR A 399 -32.20 20.10 33.07
N TYR A 400 -32.03 18.84 33.44
CA TYR A 400 -32.58 17.66 32.78
C TYR A 400 -33.43 16.87 33.77
N PRO A 401 -34.71 17.22 33.97
CA PRO A 401 -35.57 16.57 34.97
C PRO A 401 -35.75 15.06 34.78
N SER A 402 -35.62 14.59 33.53
CA SER A 402 -35.69 13.18 33.16
C SER A 402 -34.41 12.39 33.45
N ALA A 403 -33.29 13.06 33.76
CA ALA A 403 -31.99 12.43 33.96
C ALA A 403 -31.87 11.81 35.36
N ILE A 404 -32.17 10.52 35.47
CA ILE A 404 -32.09 9.76 36.72
C ILE A 404 -30.63 9.51 37.10
N PHE A 405 -30.28 9.81 38.34
CA PHE A 405 -28.97 9.45 38.88
C PHE A 405 -28.86 7.95 39.18
N ILE A 406 -27.83 7.33 38.61
CA ILE A 406 -27.48 5.93 38.83
C ILE A 406 -26.07 5.90 39.42
N HIS A 407 -25.98 5.44 40.67
CA HIS A 407 -24.70 5.28 41.33
C HIS A 407 -23.88 4.17 40.68
N TRP A 408 -22.59 4.38 40.45
CA TRP A 408 -21.71 3.35 39.90
C TRP A 408 -21.59 2.14 40.84
N PHE A 409 -22.03 0.96 40.37
CA PHE A 409 -22.09 -0.26 41.19
C PHE A 409 -20.71 -0.87 41.46
N ALA A 410 -19.76 -0.77 40.53
CA ALA A 410 -18.43 -1.35 40.70
C ALA A 410 -17.68 -0.69 41.87
N HIS A 411 -17.80 0.63 42.02
CA HIS A 411 -17.26 1.35 43.17
C HIS A 411 -17.89 0.90 44.49
N LYS A 412 -19.22 0.73 44.52
CA LYS A 412 -19.92 0.18 45.71
C LYS A 412 -19.42 -1.22 46.07
N LEU A 413 -19.25 -2.09 45.08
CA LEU A 413 -18.76 -3.44 45.31
C LEU A 413 -17.32 -3.43 45.83
N ASN A 414 -16.45 -2.62 45.24
CA ASN A 414 -15.06 -2.48 45.68
C ASN A 414 -14.96 -1.97 47.12
N LEU A 415 -15.73 -0.93 47.46
CA LEU A 415 -15.82 -0.42 48.83
C LEU A 415 -16.33 -1.49 49.79
N PHE A 416 -17.38 -2.21 49.43
CA PHE A 416 -17.93 -3.28 50.25
C PHE A 416 -16.92 -4.41 50.49
N LEU A 417 -16.22 -4.86 49.44
CA LEU A 417 -15.19 -5.90 49.54
C LEU A 417 -14.01 -5.43 50.40
N SER A 418 -13.50 -4.22 50.15
CA SER A 418 -12.40 -3.64 50.93
C SER A 418 -12.76 -3.51 52.41
N GLN A 419 -13.95 -2.99 52.72
CA GLN A 419 -14.43 -2.87 54.10
C GLN A 419 -14.64 -4.24 54.74
N SER A 420 -15.22 -5.21 54.02
CA SER A 420 -15.45 -6.57 54.53
C SER A 420 -14.13 -7.27 54.86
N VAL A 421 -13.14 -7.17 53.98
CA VAL A 421 -11.79 -7.72 54.18
C VAL A 421 -11.09 -7.08 55.37
N MET A 422 -11.26 -5.76 55.58
CA MET A 422 -10.71 -5.06 56.73
C MET A 422 -11.32 -5.48 58.08
N GLN A 423 -12.53 -6.02 58.09
CA GLN A 423 -13.18 -6.56 59.30
C GLN A 423 -12.66 -7.95 59.68
N ILE A 424 -12.11 -8.71 58.72
CA ILE A 424 -11.53 -10.04 58.98
C ILE A 424 -10.05 -9.87 59.31
N LYS A 425 -9.68 -10.13 60.57
CA LYS A 425 -8.33 -9.87 61.10
C LYS A 425 -7.25 -10.64 60.33
N GLU A 426 -7.53 -11.89 59.97
CA GLU A 426 -6.63 -12.77 59.22
C GLU A 426 -6.34 -12.21 57.83
N CYS A 427 -7.38 -11.79 57.10
CA CYS A 427 -7.22 -11.19 55.78
C CYS A 427 -6.51 -9.83 55.87
N LYS A 428 -6.82 -9.02 56.87
CA LYS A 428 -6.15 -7.73 57.11
C LYS A 428 -4.64 -7.92 57.32
N VAL A 429 -4.23 -8.89 58.13
CA VAL A 429 -2.80 -9.19 58.35
C VAL A 429 -2.16 -9.73 57.08
N PHE A 430 -2.82 -10.65 56.39
CA PHE A 430 -2.34 -11.24 55.14
C PHE A 430 -2.08 -10.18 54.06
N PHE A 431 -3.05 -9.31 53.78
CA PHE A 431 -2.87 -8.26 52.76
C PHE A 431 -1.88 -7.17 53.18
N ALA A 432 -1.75 -6.86 54.47
CA ALA A 432 -0.74 -5.92 54.97
C ALA A 432 0.71 -6.45 54.90
N THR A 433 0.89 -7.77 54.78
CA THR A 433 2.23 -8.39 54.61
C THR A 433 2.57 -8.70 53.15
N LEU A 434 1.63 -8.47 52.22
CA LEU A 434 1.80 -8.76 50.80
C LEU A 434 2.33 -7.55 49.99
N SER A 435 2.24 -6.34 50.55
CA SER A 435 2.93 -5.14 50.08
C SER A 435 4.39 -5.14 50.53
#